data_AF-G4Z2D7-F1
#
_entry.id   AF-G4Z2D7-F1
#
_cell.length_a   1.000
_cell.length_b   1.000
_cell.length_c   1.000
_cell.angle_alpha   90.00
_cell.angle_beta   90.00
_cell.angle_gamma   90.00
#
_symmetry.space_group_name_H-M   'P 1'
#
loop_
_entity.id
_entity.type
_entity.pdbx_description
1 polymer ?
#
loop_
_entity_poly.entity_id
_entity_poly.type
_entity_poly.pdbx_seq_one_letter_code
_entity_poly.pdbx_strand_id
1 'polypeptide(L)'
;MGSAAAVSLIVGMSSMVGFPWPFTLVVGVPAWILVLVFSFGFMFGRRLQQDDALRNQLQNFINPVNVPVSFMYEYPIYIHGFGRVGGLGQNFYLIILAVIRIVGKNTISYFLDAKYDLMPQMMTFNVDVFNSMYISISIQNSKSISVIFLSVALDILLAWIAMTDVKTLMKSVVILQQKIPSGHPLKSTCCLDIAAEIIRMDDHTRVQLSQRRYASGLAVLRQPYIERQQLAQRTTRVLFTTEFAILCLYTTCIVPFVIATCTAIQYYLPNHDYYLQTKGLDDTSVIAKARVVLILGVVQFLLLQVNGFTLQRRLGISMLHLLGFVLDHGMIIVQSNLFLSIFYNIQNSLEPNGADFSQRFSWLNSTP
;
A
#
# COMPACT_ATOMS: atom_id res chain seq x y z
N MET A 1 -25.58 12.41 -1.29
CA MET A 1 -26.48 11.46 -1.99
C MET A 1 -26.00 10.02 -1.84
N GLY A 2 -24.74 9.68 -2.18
CA GLY A 2 -24.22 8.31 -2.03
C GLY A 2 -24.36 7.73 -0.62
N SER A 3 -24.00 8.49 0.42
CA SER A 3 -24.11 8.02 1.81
C SER A 3 -25.57 7.79 2.23
N ALA A 4 -26.50 8.63 1.76
CA ALA A 4 -27.93 8.47 2.03
C ALA A 4 -28.46 7.19 1.38
N ALA A 5 -28.09 6.92 0.12
CA ALA A 5 -28.49 5.69 -0.58
C ALA A 5 -27.93 4.42 0.09
N ALA A 6 -26.66 4.45 0.52
CA ALA A 6 -26.05 3.34 1.26
C ALA A 6 -26.80 3.08 2.58
N VAL A 7 -27.08 4.12 3.36
CA VAL A 7 -27.84 4.00 4.61
C VAL A 7 -29.27 3.52 4.35
N SER A 8 -29.97 4.05 3.34
CA SER A 8 -31.31 3.59 2.97
C SER A 8 -31.33 2.12 2.56
N LEU A 9 -30.32 1.64 1.82
CA LEU A 9 -30.19 0.24 1.44
C LEU A 9 -29.92 -0.65 2.67
N ILE A 10 -29.03 -0.22 3.57
CA ILE A 10 -28.76 -0.94 4.82
C ILE A 10 -30.01 -1.03 5.68
N VAL A 11 -30.77 0.07 5.83
CA VAL A 11 -32.02 0.10 6.61
C VAL A 11 -33.08 -0.78 5.96
N GLY A 12 -33.24 -0.72 4.65
CA GLY A 12 -34.17 -1.57 3.90
C GLY A 12 -33.85 -3.05 4.05
N MET A 13 -32.60 -3.45 3.82
CA MET A 13 -32.15 -4.83 3.98
C MET A 13 -32.27 -5.32 5.42
N SER A 14 -31.95 -4.47 6.41
CA SER A 14 -32.13 -4.80 7.84
C SER A 14 -33.60 -5.03 8.20
N SER A 15 -34.54 -4.33 7.57
CA SER A 15 -35.98 -4.54 7.80
C SER A 15 -36.51 -5.85 7.20
N MET A 16 -35.89 -6.35 6.13
CA MET A 16 -36.30 -7.59 5.45
C MET A 16 -35.63 -8.84 6.04
N VAL A 17 -34.34 -8.73 6.35
CA VAL A 17 -33.51 -9.87 6.80
C VAL A 17 -33.43 -9.93 8.33
N GLY A 18 -33.63 -8.81 9.02
CA GLY A 18 -33.41 -8.65 10.46
C GLY A 18 -32.05 -8.03 10.79
N PHE A 19 -31.92 -7.54 12.03
CA PHE A 19 -30.73 -6.85 12.53
C PHE A 19 -30.03 -7.71 13.61
N PRO A 20 -28.68 -7.78 13.64
CA PRO A 20 -27.69 -7.07 12.81
C PRO A 20 -27.43 -7.73 11.46
N TRP A 21 -27.38 -6.94 10.40
CA TRP A 21 -27.31 -7.49 9.05
C TRP A 21 -25.88 -7.94 8.68
N PRO A 22 -25.70 -9.18 8.14
CA PRO A 22 -24.42 -9.73 7.73
C PRO A 22 -23.59 -8.75 6.89
N PHE A 23 -22.35 -8.47 7.30
CA PHE A 23 -21.41 -7.68 6.49
C PHE A 23 -21.96 -6.32 6.04
N THR A 24 -22.47 -5.53 7.00
CA THR A 24 -23.21 -4.30 6.71
C THR A 24 -22.45 -3.30 5.86
N LEU A 25 -21.16 -3.15 6.12
CA LEU A 25 -20.30 -2.26 5.34
C LEU A 25 -20.08 -2.77 3.91
N VAL A 26 -19.90 -4.08 3.76
CA VAL A 26 -19.58 -4.73 2.48
C VAL A 26 -20.67 -4.50 1.46
N VAL A 27 -21.93 -4.46 1.89
CA VAL A 27 -23.04 -4.29 0.95
C VAL A 27 -23.52 -2.84 0.87
N GLY A 28 -23.23 -2.00 1.87
CA GLY A 28 -23.42 -0.54 1.76
C GLY A 28 -22.50 0.09 0.71
N VAL A 29 -21.28 -0.43 0.54
CA VAL A 29 -20.28 0.10 -0.41
C VAL A 29 -20.73 0.06 -1.88
N PRO A 30 -21.27 -1.05 -2.43
CA PRO A 30 -21.81 -1.09 -3.79
C PRO A 30 -22.89 -0.04 -4.07
N ALA A 31 -23.80 0.20 -3.11
CA ALA A 31 -24.85 1.20 -3.25
C ALA A 31 -24.25 2.62 -3.34
N TRP A 32 -23.22 2.90 -2.53
CA TRP A 32 -22.49 4.16 -2.58
C TRP A 32 -21.76 4.34 -3.92
N ILE A 33 -21.07 3.30 -4.40
CA ILE A 33 -20.37 3.31 -5.69
C ILE A 33 -21.34 3.54 -6.86
N LEU A 34 -22.49 2.85 -6.87
CA LEU A 34 -23.49 3.02 -7.93
C LEU A 34 -24.00 4.45 -8.04
N VAL A 35 -24.29 5.10 -6.91
CA VAL A 35 -24.73 6.50 -6.91
C VAL A 35 -23.62 7.43 -7.41
N LEU A 36 -22.36 7.18 -7.05
CA LEU A 36 -21.24 7.95 -7.58
C LEU A 36 -21.06 7.76 -9.08
N VAL A 37 -21.10 6.52 -9.56
CA VAL A 37 -21.00 6.21 -11.00
C VAL A 37 -22.14 6.86 -11.77
N PHE A 38 -23.36 6.78 -11.26
CA PHE A 38 -24.53 7.40 -11.89
C PHE A 38 -24.44 8.93 -11.89
N SER A 39 -24.04 9.54 -10.77
CA SER A 39 -23.89 11.00 -10.65
C SER A 39 -22.76 11.50 -11.56
N PHE A 40 -21.64 10.79 -11.60
CA PHE A 40 -20.51 11.11 -12.47
C PHE A 40 -20.87 10.92 -13.94
N GLY A 41 -21.57 9.83 -14.28
CA GLY A 41 -22.10 9.59 -15.62
C GLY A 41 -23.11 10.64 -16.06
N PHE A 42 -23.96 11.13 -15.16
CA PHE A 42 -24.91 12.20 -15.46
C PHE A 42 -24.22 13.54 -15.74
N MET A 43 -23.25 13.94 -14.90
CA MET A 43 -22.56 15.22 -15.07
C MET A 43 -21.53 15.22 -16.20
N PHE A 44 -20.76 14.14 -16.36
CA PHE A 44 -19.60 14.08 -17.24
C PHE A 44 -19.74 13.07 -18.38
N GLY A 45 -20.80 12.26 -18.43
CA GLY A 45 -20.96 11.18 -19.41
C GLY A 45 -20.94 11.65 -20.86
N ARG A 46 -21.51 12.83 -21.15
CA ARG A 46 -21.44 13.43 -22.50
C ARG A 46 -20.01 13.84 -22.89
N ARG A 47 -19.24 14.41 -21.96
CA ARG A 47 -17.83 14.77 -22.20
C ARG A 47 -16.95 13.55 -22.32
N LEU A 48 -17.19 12.52 -21.50
CA LEU A 48 -16.51 11.25 -21.62
C LEU A 48 -16.82 10.57 -22.96
N GLN A 49 -18.06 10.64 -23.46
CA GLN A 49 -18.42 10.04 -24.76
C GLN A 49 -17.70 10.67 -25.96
N GLN A 50 -17.25 11.92 -25.84
CA GLN A 50 -16.65 12.66 -26.95
C GLN A 50 -15.13 12.55 -26.99
N ASP A 51 -14.48 12.16 -25.88
CA ASP A 51 -13.02 12.14 -25.76
C ASP A 51 -12.53 10.78 -25.22
N ASP A 52 -12.01 9.96 -26.14
CA ASP A 52 -11.44 8.65 -25.81
C ASP A 52 -10.15 8.75 -24.99
N ALA A 53 -9.40 9.86 -25.09
CA ALA A 53 -8.23 10.08 -24.26
C ALA A 53 -8.64 10.35 -22.80
N LEU A 54 -9.70 11.13 -22.58
CA LEU A 54 -10.25 11.38 -21.25
C LEU A 54 -10.79 10.09 -20.60
N ARG A 55 -11.44 9.23 -21.38
CA ARG A 55 -11.91 7.90 -20.94
C ARG A 55 -10.75 7.02 -20.48
N ASN A 56 -9.70 6.91 -21.28
CA ASN A 56 -8.53 6.13 -20.95
C ASN A 56 -7.83 6.67 -19.70
N GLN A 57 -7.72 8.00 -19.55
CA GLN A 57 -7.17 8.60 -18.33
C GLN A 57 -8.02 8.30 -17.09
N LEU A 58 -9.34 8.34 -17.21
CA LEU A 58 -10.24 8.02 -16.11
C LEU A 58 -10.13 6.53 -15.72
N GLN A 59 -10.11 5.62 -16.68
CA GLN A 59 -9.94 4.18 -16.40
C GLN A 59 -8.59 3.89 -15.74
N ASN A 60 -7.51 4.53 -16.20
CA ASN A 60 -6.19 4.41 -15.57
C ASN A 60 -6.16 4.98 -14.14
N PHE A 61 -7.09 5.86 -13.77
CA PHE A 61 -7.24 6.35 -12.39
C PHE A 61 -8.15 5.45 -11.55
N ILE A 62 -9.26 4.98 -12.10
CA ILE A 62 -10.24 4.14 -11.39
C ILE A 62 -9.68 2.74 -11.10
N ASN A 63 -8.99 2.12 -12.05
CA ASN A 63 -8.53 0.75 -11.92
C ASN A 63 -7.58 0.54 -10.72
N PRO A 64 -6.57 1.39 -10.45
CA PRO A 64 -5.76 1.32 -9.24
C PRO A 64 -6.57 1.52 -7.94
N VAL A 65 -7.62 2.35 -7.96
CA VAL A 65 -8.49 2.62 -6.79
C VAL A 65 -9.41 1.43 -6.48
N ASN A 66 -9.75 0.61 -7.47
CA ASN A 66 -10.55 -0.60 -7.24
C ASN A 66 -9.80 -1.70 -6.48
N VAL A 67 -8.46 -1.72 -6.53
CA VAL A 67 -7.64 -2.73 -5.84
C VAL A 67 -7.85 -2.73 -4.31
N PRO A 68 -7.69 -1.60 -3.58
CA PRO A 68 -7.98 -1.57 -2.13
C PRO A 68 -9.44 -1.87 -1.82
N VAL A 69 -10.37 -1.48 -2.68
CA VAL A 69 -11.79 -1.82 -2.53
C VAL A 69 -11.96 -3.34 -2.56
N SER A 70 -11.29 -4.07 -3.44
CA SER A 70 -11.31 -5.55 -3.45
C SER A 70 -10.77 -6.15 -2.14
N PHE A 71 -9.68 -5.62 -1.59
CA PHE A 71 -9.13 -6.11 -0.30
C PHE A 71 -10.12 -5.98 0.86
N MET A 72 -10.99 -4.96 0.84
CA MET A 72 -12.04 -4.80 1.84
C MET A 72 -13.02 -5.99 1.85
N TYR A 73 -13.28 -6.63 0.71
CA TYR A 73 -14.12 -7.83 0.59
C TYR A 73 -13.36 -9.11 0.93
N GLU A 74 -12.08 -9.19 0.56
CA GLU A 74 -11.24 -10.36 0.82
C GLU A 74 -10.97 -10.56 2.33
N TYR A 75 -10.91 -9.47 3.09
CA TYR A 75 -10.56 -9.50 4.51
C TYR A 75 -11.49 -10.33 5.41
N PRO A 76 -12.83 -10.13 5.37
CA PRO A 76 -13.78 -11.00 6.06
C PRO A 76 -13.56 -12.49 5.78
N ILE A 77 -13.36 -12.83 4.51
CA ILE A 77 -13.20 -14.21 4.05
C ILE A 77 -11.88 -14.78 4.59
N TYR A 78 -10.81 -13.98 4.53
CA TYR A 78 -9.49 -14.36 5.03
C TYR A 78 -9.50 -14.61 6.55
N ILE A 79 -10.03 -13.68 7.36
CA ILE A 79 -10.05 -13.83 8.82
C ILE A 79 -10.87 -15.04 9.24
N HIS A 80 -12.02 -15.23 8.59
CA HIS A 80 -12.88 -16.37 8.84
C HIS A 80 -12.16 -17.71 8.60
N GLY A 81 -11.50 -17.80 7.44
CA GLY A 81 -10.69 -18.96 7.08
C GLY A 81 -9.54 -19.18 8.05
N PHE A 82 -8.79 -18.13 8.38
CA PHE A 82 -7.65 -18.18 9.29
C PHE A 82 -8.04 -18.64 10.71
N GLY A 83 -9.17 -18.15 11.22
CA GLY A 83 -9.66 -18.46 12.56
C GLY A 83 -10.15 -19.90 12.75
N ARG A 84 -10.59 -20.56 11.68
CA ARG A 84 -11.12 -21.95 11.72
C ARG A 84 -10.06 -23.02 11.61
N VAL A 85 -8.85 -22.66 11.21
CA VAL A 85 -7.82 -23.62 10.84
C VAL A 85 -6.75 -23.72 11.94
N GLY A 86 -6.22 -24.92 12.16
CA GLY A 86 -5.13 -25.14 13.12
C GLY A 86 -3.81 -24.47 12.70
N GLY A 87 -2.79 -24.54 13.56
CA GLY A 87 -1.52 -23.80 13.38
C GLY A 87 -0.82 -24.04 12.02
N LEU A 88 -0.83 -25.26 11.49
CA LEU A 88 -0.26 -25.55 10.17
C LEU A 88 -1.03 -24.86 9.04
N GLY A 89 -2.36 -24.79 9.11
CA GLY A 89 -3.13 -24.10 8.10
C GLY A 89 -3.08 -22.58 8.22
N GLN A 90 -2.93 -22.03 9.43
CA GLN A 90 -2.64 -20.60 9.61
C GLN A 90 -1.36 -20.18 8.87
N ASN A 91 -0.33 -21.04 8.84
CA ASN A 91 0.88 -20.79 8.07
C ASN A 91 0.59 -20.71 6.55
N PHE A 92 -0.29 -21.57 6.02
CA PHE A 92 -0.69 -21.50 4.61
C PHE A 92 -1.44 -20.19 4.29
N TYR A 93 -2.30 -19.72 5.19
CA TYR A 93 -2.96 -18.42 5.02
C TYR A 93 -1.98 -17.25 4.98
N LEU A 94 -0.90 -17.27 5.79
CA LEU A 94 0.15 -16.25 5.69
C LEU A 94 0.86 -16.25 4.32
N ILE A 95 1.08 -17.43 3.74
CA ILE A 95 1.67 -17.55 2.40
C ILE A 95 0.70 -17.01 1.35
N ILE A 96 -0.60 -17.36 1.44
CA ILE A 96 -1.64 -16.82 0.56
C ILE A 96 -1.66 -15.29 0.66
N LEU A 97 -1.56 -14.74 1.86
CA LEU A 97 -1.55 -13.29 2.08
C LEU A 97 -0.33 -12.62 1.42
N ALA A 98 0.85 -13.24 1.48
CA ALA A 98 2.02 -12.79 0.75
C ALA A 98 1.83 -12.84 -0.78
N VAL A 99 1.12 -13.84 -1.31
CA VAL A 99 0.76 -13.90 -2.73
C VAL A 99 -0.21 -12.79 -3.12
N ILE A 100 -1.26 -12.56 -2.33
CA ILE A 100 -2.22 -11.46 -2.53
C ILE A 100 -1.49 -10.11 -2.57
N ARG A 101 -0.54 -9.90 -1.65
CA ARG A 101 0.33 -8.72 -1.63
C ARG A 101 1.10 -8.54 -2.94
N ILE A 102 1.71 -9.60 -3.48
CA ILE A 102 2.48 -9.54 -4.73
C ILE A 102 1.54 -9.25 -5.92
N VAL A 103 0.42 -9.95 -6.01
CA VAL A 103 -0.57 -9.78 -7.09
C VAL A 103 -1.15 -8.36 -7.06
N GLY A 104 -1.47 -7.85 -5.88
CA GLY A 104 -1.95 -6.47 -5.69
C GLY A 104 -0.97 -5.43 -6.20
N LYS A 105 0.31 -5.56 -5.83
CA LYS A 105 1.38 -4.68 -6.34
C LYS A 105 1.53 -4.78 -7.86
N ASN A 106 1.52 -5.98 -8.42
CA ASN A 106 1.63 -6.16 -9.87
C ASN A 106 0.43 -5.57 -10.63
N THR A 107 -0.76 -5.69 -10.06
CA THR A 107 -2.00 -5.14 -10.63
C THR A 107 -1.97 -3.61 -10.65
N ILE A 108 -1.58 -2.99 -9.53
CA ILE A 108 -1.39 -1.54 -9.44
C ILE A 108 -0.29 -1.09 -10.42
N SER A 109 0.80 -1.87 -10.55
CA SER A 109 1.88 -1.57 -11.51
C SER A 109 1.39 -1.54 -12.94
N TYR A 110 0.57 -2.53 -13.32
CA TYR A 110 0.02 -2.65 -14.66
C TYR A 110 -0.88 -1.46 -15.02
N PHE A 111 -1.70 -0.99 -14.07
CA PHE A 111 -2.63 0.12 -14.34
C PHE A 111 -1.99 1.51 -14.30
N LEU A 112 -0.84 1.68 -13.65
CA LEU A 112 -0.14 2.97 -13.47
C LEU A 112 0.97 3.23 -14.50
N ASP A 113 1.05 2.46 -15.59
CA ASP A 113 2.15 2.27 -16.56
C ASP A 113 2.88 3.54 -17.11
N ALA A 114 2.41 4.75 -16.80
CA ALA A 114 3.03 6.02 -17.20
C ALA A 114 3.13 7.12 -16.10
N LYS A 115 2.68 6.88 -14.86
CA LYS A 115 2.74 7.87 -13.76
C LYS A 115 3.59 7.36 -12.61
N TYR A 116 4.91 7.37 -12.81
CA TYR A 116 5.87 6.83 -11.85
C TYR A 116 5.72 7.48 -10.47
N ASP A 117 5.55 8.79 -10.37
CA ASP A 117 5.61 9.53 -9.08
C ASP A 117 4.58 9.08 -8.02
N LEU A 118 3.39 8.61 -8.44
CA LEU A 118 2.32 8.21 -7.51
C LEU A 118 2.32 6.70 -7.17
N MET A 119 3.04 5.91 -7.97
CA MET A 119 2.97 4.45 -7.96
C MET A 119 3.48 3.82 -6.64
N PRO A 120 4.59 4.25 -6.01
CA PRO A 120 5.07 3.71 -4.74
C PRO A 120 4.10 3.98 -3.61
N GLN A 121 3.60 5.21 -3.54
CA GLN A 121 2.69 5.64 -2.49
C GLN A 121 1.40 4.83 -2.58
N MET A 122 0.81 4.72 -3.77
CA MET A 122 -0.40 3.94 -3.97
C MET A 122 -0.20 2.46 -3.63
N MET A 123 0.91 1.84 -4.02
CA MET A 123 1.21 0.44 -3.69
C MET A 123 1.41 0.24 -2.19
N THR A 124 2.22 1.08 -1.54
CA THR A 124 2.54 0.89 -0.13
C THR A 124 1.31 1.15 0.74
N PHE A 125 0.57 2.24 0.50
CA PHE A 125 -0.57 2.59 1.34
C PHE A 125 -1.83 1.75 1.09
N ASN A 126 -2.01 1.18 -0.09
CA ASN A 126 -3.17 0.32 -0.37
C ASN A 126 -2.88 -1.18 -0.28
N VAL A 127 -1.64 -1.62 -0.48
CA VAL A 127 -1.33 -3.06 -0.43
C VAL A 127 -0.56 -3.40 0.84
N ASP A 128 0.55 -2.70 1.10
CA ASP A 128 1.42 -3.05 2.23
C ASP A 128 0.78 -2.74 3.58
N VAL A 129 0.02 -1.63 3.69
CA VAL A 129 -0.72 -1.29 4.91
C VAL A 129 -1.78 -2.34 5.23
N PHE A 130 -2.65 -2.68 4.27
CA PHE A 130 -3.67 -3.71 4.48
C PHE A 130 -3.06 -5.08 4.79
N ASN A 131 -2.04 -5.50 4.03
CA ASN A 131 -1.30 -6.72 4.32
C ASN A 131 -0.72 -6.72 5.75
N SER A 132 -0.09 -5.62 6.17
CA SER A 132 0.47 -5.48 7.52
C SER A 132 -0.59 -5.49 8.62
N MET A 133 -1.74 -4.84 8.40
CA MET A 133 -2.89 -4.91 9.30
C MET A 133 -3.37 -6.36 9.47
N TYR A 134 -3.51 -7.09 8.37
CA TYR A 134 -4.03 -8.46 8.40
C TYR A 134 -3.05 -9.42 9.06
N ILE A 135 -1.75 -9.27 8.81
CA ILE A 135 -0.71 -10.01 9.53
C ILE A 135 -0.77 -9.70 11.03
N SER A 136 -0.87 -8.42 11.41
CA SER A 136 -0.94 -8.01 12.82
C SER A 136 -2.14 -8.65 13.54
N ILE A 137 -3.33 -8.60 12.94
CA ILE A 137 -4.55 -9.18 13.51
C ILE A 137 -4.45 -10.72 13.57
N SER A 138 -3.87 -11.34 12.53
CA SER A 138 -3.65 -12.80 12.48
C SER A 138 -2.73 -13.26 13.61
N ILE A 139 -1.63 -12.53 13.85
CA ILE A 139 -0.69 -12.86 14.92
C ILE A 139 -1.31 -12.63 16.30
N GLN A 140 -2.01 -11.51 16.50
CA GLN A 140 -2.66 -11.21 17.77
C GLN A 140 -3.73 -12.24 18.17
N ASN A 141 -4.38 -12.86 17.18
CA ASN A 141 -5.41 -13.87 17.41
C ASN A 141 -4.88 -15.31 17.33
N SER A 142 -3.66 -15.51 16.86
CA SER A 142 -3.04 -16.83 16.79
C SER A 142 -2.32 -17.18 18.10
N LYS A 143 -2.46 -18.42 18.54
CA LYS A 143 -1.67 -19.02 19.63
C LYS A 143 -0.38 -19.68 19.13
N SER A 144 -0.16 -19.70 17.81
CA SER A 144 0.93 -20.43 17.17
C SER A 144 2.16 -19.54 17.01
N ILE A 145 3.24 -19.90 17.72
CA ILE A 145 4.55 -19.26 17.57
C ILE A 145 5.08 -19.38 16.13
N SER A 146 4.69 -20.44 15.40
CA SER A 146 5.08 -20.62 13.99
C SER A 146 4.58 -19.50 13.08
N VAL A 147 3.41 -18.91 13.38
CA VAL A 147 2.83 -17.81 12.59
C VAL A 147 3.71 -16.57 12.72
N ILE A 148 4.21 -16.30 13.93
CA ILE A 148 5.12 -15.19 14.23
C ILE A 148 6.45 -15.38 13.50
N PHE A 149 7.06 -16.57 13.60
CA PHE A 149 8.33 -16.84 12.90
C PHE A 149 8.18 -16.74 11.38
N LEU A 150 7.10 -17.29 10.82
CA LEU A 150 6.85 -17.26 9.39
C LEU A 150 6.61 -15.83 8.88
N SER A 151 5.85 -15.01 9.60
CA SER A 151 5.63 -13.61 9.20
C SER A 151 6.93 -12.82 9.17
N VAL A 152 7.77 -12.97 10.21
CA VAL A 152 9.08 -12.31 10.27
C VAL A 152 10.00 -12.80 9.15
N ALA A 153 10.02 -14.11 8.89
CA ALA A 153 10.81 -14.69 7.81
C ALA A 153 10.39 -14.15 6.43
N LEU A 154 9.08 -14.01 6.19
CA LEU A 154 8.55 -13.44 4.95
C LEU A 154 8.95 -11.97 4.79
N ASP A 155 8.89 -11.16 5.85
CA ASP A 155 9.31 -9.76 5.79
C ASP A 155 10.82 -9.62 5.53
N ILE A 156 11.65 -10.46 6.16
CA ILE A 156 13.10 -10.50 5.89
C ILE A 156 13.36 -10.91 4.43
N LEU A 157 12.66 -11.92 3.91
CA LEU A 157 12.80 -12.38 2.53
C LEU A 157 12.42 -11.28 1.53
N LEU A 158 11.30 -10.59 1.77
CA LEU A 158 10.83 -9.50 0.90
C LEU A 158 11.77 -8.29 0.96
N ALA A 159 12.30 -7.96 2.15
CA ALA A 159 13.33 -6.93 2.29
C ALA A 159 14.62 -7.30 1.53
N TRP A 160 15.03 -8.57 1.62
CA TRP A 160 16.19 -9.08 0.89
C TRP A 160 16.00 -8.98 -0.63
N ILE A 161 14.83 -9.35 -1.14
CA ILE A 161 14.49 -9.26 -2.58
C ILE A 161 14.57 -7.79 -3.01
N ALA A 162 13.90 -6.88 -2.31
CA ALA A 162 13.94 -5.45 -2.61
C ALA A 162 15.37 -4.89 -2.63
N MET A 163 16.20 -5.30 -1.67
CA MET A 163 17.61 -4.92 -1.61
C MET A 163 18.44 -5.46 -2.77
N THR A 164 18.13 -6.69 -3.21
CA THR A 164 18.81 -7.31 -4.35
C THR A 164 18.45 -6.59 -5.65
N ASP A 165 17.20 -6.15 -5.79
CA ASP A 165 16.75 -5.36 -6.93
C ASP A 165 17.45 -4.00 -6.98
N VAL A 166 17.49 -3.27 -5.85
CA VAL A 166 18.23 -1.99 -5.75
C VAL A 166 19.71 -2.19 -6.08
N LYS A 167 20.35 -3.26 -5.56
CA LYS A 167 21.75 -3.57 -5.86
C LYS A 167 21.98 -3.83 -7.35
N THR A 168 21.06 -4.54 -8.00
CA THR A 168 21.17 -4.89 -9.43
C THR A 168 20.97 -3.66 -10.32
N LEU A 169 20.00 -2.81 -9.98
CA LEU A 169 19.79 -1.53 -10.67
C LEU A 169 20.99 -0.59 -10.48
N MET A 170 21.54 -0.52 -9.26
CA MET A 170 22.73 0.29 -8.97
C MET A 170 23.95 -0.17 -9.76
N LYS A 171 24.22 -1.49 -9.83
CA LYS A 171 25.31 -2.04 -10.66
C LYS A 171 25.19 -1.59 -12.11
N SER A 172 23.96 -1.61 -12.64
CA SER A 172 23.69 -1.16 -14.00
C SER A 172 24.01 0.33 -14.19
N VAL A 173 23.71 1.19 -13.20
CA VAL A 173 24.06 2.62 -13.23
C VAL A 173 25.58 2.82 -13.18
N VAL A 174 26.29 2.10 -12.30
CA VAL A 174 27.76 2.18 -12.19
C VAL A 174 28.47 1.77 -13.48
N ILE A 175 27.99 0.72 -14.16
CA ILE A 175 28.54 0.30 -15.46
C ILE A 175 28.35 1.40 -16.51
N LEU A 176 27.20 2.08 -16.54
CA LEU A 176 26.99 3.21 -17.44
C LEU A 176 27.86 4.42 -17.07
N GLN A 177 28.05 4.71 -15.78
CA GLN A 177 28.95 5.77 -15.33
C GLN A 177 30.41 5.51 -15.74
N GLN A 178 30.86 4.25 -15.73
CA GLN A 178 32.22 3.90 -16.16
C GLN A 178 32.49 4.14 -17.65
N LYS A 179 31.44 4.20 -18.49
CA LYS A 179 31.56 4.54 -19.91
C LYS A 179 31.75 6.05 -20.15
N ILE A 180 31.56 6.88 -19.13
CA ILE A 180 31.68 8.34 -19.24
C ILE A 180 33.18 8.73 -19.17
N PRO A 181 33.66 9.65 -20.04
CA PRO A 181 35.06 10.09 -20.05
C PRO A 181 35.55 10.60 -18.69
N SER A 182 36.81 10.28 -18.37
CA SER A 182 37.44 10.50 -17.05
C SER A 182 37.49 11.94 -16.53
N GLY A 183 37.22 12.94 -17.38
CA GLY A 183 37.19 14.36 -17.01
C GLY A 183 35.78 14.93 -16.79
N HIS A 184 34.72 14.12 -16.86
CA HIS A 184 33.35 14.62 -16.71
C HIS A 184 32.94 14.71 -15.22
N PRO A 185 32.31 15.81 -14.76
CA PRO A 185 31.87 15.98 -13.36
C PRO A 185 30.87 14.93 -12.87
N LEU A 186 30.30 14.13 -13.77
CA LEU A 186 29.32 13.07 -13.50
C LEU A 186 29.94 11.72 -13.07
N LYS A 187 31.26 11.58 -13.09
CA LYS A 187 31.96 10.33 -12.73
C LYS A 187 32.16 10.14 -11.22
N SER A 188 32.16 11.23 -10.45
CA SER A 188 32.52 11.24 -9.02
C SER A 188 31.40 11.76 -8.11
N THR A 189 30.22 12.01 -8.65
CA THR A 189 29.07 12.63 -7.96
C THR A 189 28.09 11.60 -7.44
N CYS A 190 27.33 11.95 -6.40
CA CYS A 190 26.28 11.10 -5.84
C CYS A 190 25.19 10.83 -6.89
N CYS A 191 24.48 9.70 -6.78
CA CYS A 191 23.34 9.35 -7.64
C CYS A 191 22.32 10.51 -7.71
N LEU A 192 22.12 11.21 -6.58
CA LEU A 192 21.25 12.37 -6.47
C LEU A 192 21.76 13.59 -7.25
N ASP A 193 23.05 13.89 -7.14
CA ASP A 193 23.68 15.01 -7.88
C ASP A 193 23.63 14.76 -9.39
N ILE A 194 23.79 13.50 -9.80
CA ILE A 194 23.66 13.07 -11.19
C ILE A 194 22.22 13.26 -11.69
N ALA A 195 21.22 12.85 -10.90
CA ALA A 195 19.82 13.08 -11.25
C ALA A 195 19.49 14.58 -11.33
N ALA A 196 19.92 15.37 -10.33
CA ALA A 196 19.66 16.79 -10.24
C ALA A 196 20.34 17.59 -11.37
N GLU A 197 21.60 17.30 -11.67
CA GLU A 197 22.35 17.98 -12.74
C GLU A 197 21.76 17.66 -14.12
N ILE A 198 21.29 16.43 -14.34
CA ILE A 198 20.65 16.06 -15.61
C ILE A 198 19.27 16.71 -15.74
N ILE A 199 18.48 16.80 -14.66
CA ILE A 199 17.19 17.53 -14.68
C ILE A 199 17.42 19.02 -14.99
N ARG A 200 18.42 19.66 -14.34
CA ARG A 200 18.80 21.05 -14.60
C ARG A 200 19.23 21.27 -16.05
N MET A 201 20.02 20.35 -16.59
CA MET A 201 20.46 20.41 -17.99
C MET A 201 19.29 20.18 -18.96
N ASP A 202 18.37 19.24 -18.70
CA ASP A 202 17.22 18.96 -19.58
C ASP A 202 16.24 20.14 -19.62
N ASP A 203 16.01 20.84 -18.50
CA ASP A 203 15.20 22.06 -18.45
C ASP A 203 15.82 23.20 -19.28
N HIS A 204 17.12 23.45 -19.11
CA HIS A 204 17.84 24.45 -19.92
C HIS A 204 17.84 24.07 -21.41
N THR A 205 17.94 22.78 -21.73
CA THR A 205 17.95 22.29 -23.12
C THR A 205 16.55 22.34 -23.74
N ARG A 206 15.48 22.06 -22.99
CA ARG A 206 14.09 22.23 -23.41
C ARG A 206 13.76 23.69 -23.72
N VAL A 207 14.23 24.62 -22.88
CA VAL A 207 14.11 26.07 -23.14
C VAL A 207 14.86 26.46 -24.41
N GLN A 208 16.10 25.98 -24.62
CA GLN A 208 16.87 26.27 -25.84
C GLN A 208 16.32 25.62 -27.12
N LEU A 209 15.75 24.40 -27.02
CA LEU A 209 15.15 23.69 -28.16
C LEU A 209 13.83 24.32 -28.62
N SER A 210 13.09 24.96 -27.70
CA SER A 210 11.92 25.77 -28.06
C SER A 210 12.29 26.96 -28.97
N GLN A 211 13.53 27.46 -28.85
CA GLN A 211 14.07 28.59 -29.63
C GLN A 211 14.70 28.18 -30.97
N ARG A 212 15.14 26.93 -31.14
CA ARG A 212 15.97 26.49 -32.28
C ARG A 212 15.27 25.59 -33.31
N ARG A 213 13.94 25.70 -33.45
CA ARG A 213 13.13 24.87 -34.35
C ARG A 213 13.28 25.18 -35.86
N TYR A 214 14.50 25.51 -36.32
CA TYR A 214 14.92 25.57 -37.72
C TYR A 214 16.43 25.26 -37.81
N ALA A 215 16.80 23.98 -37.92
CA ALA A 215 18.03 23.54 -38.60
C ALA A 215 18.12 22.01 -38.55
N SER A 216 17.76 21.40 -39.66
CA SER A 216 18.01 20.01 -40.02
C SER A 216 19.51 19.72 -40.11
N GLY A 217 19.98 18.71 -39.37
CA GLY A 217 21.36 18.20 -39.45
C GLY A 217 21.80 17.25 -38.33
N LEU A 218 20.89 16.76 -37.47
CA LEU A 218 21.24 16.23 -36.15
C LEU A 218 21.07 14.70 -35.98
N ALA A 219 21.35 13.91 -37.01
CA ALA A 219 21.31 12.45 -36.90
C ALA A 219 22.54 11.86 -36.17
N VAL A 220 23.68 12.58 -36.17
CA VAL A 220 24.97 12.10 -35.64
C VAL A 220 25.21 12.50 -34.16
N LEU A 221 24.58 13.59 -33.66
CA LEU A 221 24.62 13.99 -32.24
C LEU A 221 23.64 13.20 -31.33
N ARG A 222 22.91 12.23 -31.89
CA ARG A 222 21.87 11.47 -31.18
C ARG A 222 22.43 10.49 -30.14
N GLN A 223 23.67 10.03 -30.29
CA GLN A 223 24.31 9.03 -29.40
C GLN A 223 24.56 9.51 -27.96
N PRO A 224 25.25 10.64 -27.71
CA PRO A 224 25.54 11.09 -26.34
C PRO A 224 24.30 11.56 -25.57
N TYR A 225 23.24 12.00 -26.27
CA TYR A 225 21.97 12.38 -25.66
C TYR A 225 21.14 11.17 -25.19
N ILE A 226 21.07 10.11 -26.02
CA ILE A 226 20.37 8.87 -25.65
C ILE A 226 21.04 8.20 -24.44
N GLU A 227 22.38 8.13 -24.40
CA GLU A 227 23.10 7.54 -23.25
C GLU A 227 22.90 8.35 -21.95
N ARG A 228 22.83 9.68 -22.04
CA ARG A 228 22.55 10.56 -20.90
C ARG A 228 21.11 10.45 -20.40
N GLN A 229 20.13 10.39 -21.31
CA GLN A 229 18.73 10.13 -20.93
C GLN A 229 18.56 8.73 -20.32
N GLN A 230 19.24 7.72 -20.86
CA GLN A 230 19.24 6.37 -20.29
C GLN A 230 19.89 6.33 -18.90
N LEU A 231 20.97 7.08 -18.69
CA LEU A 231 21.59 7.24 -17.38
C LEU A 231 20.62 7.91 -16.40
N ALA A 232 20.03 9.04 -16.78
CA ALA A 232 19.06 9.77 -15.95
C ALA A 232 17.88 8.88 -15.55
N GLN A 233 17.26 8.22 -16.54
CA GLN A 233 16.12 7.34 -16.32
C GLN A 233 16.46 6.17 -15.38
N ARG A 234 17.68 5.60 -15.48
CA ARG A 234 18.14 4.53 -14.60
C ARG A 234 18.45 5.01 -13.19
N THR A 235 19.05 6.19 -13.05
CA THR A 235 19.34 6.85 -11.77
C THR A 235 18.04 7.19 -11.03
N THR A 236 17.05 7.77 -11.71
CA THR A 236 15.71 8.03 -11.14
C THR A 236 15.01 6.72 -10.75
N ARG A 237 15.11 5.67 -11.57
CA ARG A 237 14.55 4.35 -11.24
C ARG A 237 15.20 3.75 -9.98
N VAL A 238 16.51 3.93 -9.78
CA VAL A 238 17.20 3.49 -8.55
C VAL A 238 16.68 4.26 -7.34
N LEU A 239 16.57 5.59 -7.44
CA LEU A 239 16.07 6.43 -6.35
C LEU A 239 14.64 6.02 -5.98
N PHE A 240 13.77 5.90 -6.98
CA PHE A 240 12.39 5.45 -6.85
C PHE A 240 12.24 4.07 -6.20
N THR A 241 13.04 3.10 -6.63
CA THR A 241 12.99 1.74 -6.06
C THR A 241 13.45 1.75 -4.60
N THR A 242 14.39 2.64 -4.27
CA THR A 242 14.87 2.82 -2.90
C THR A 242 13.81 3.50 -2.03
N GLU A 243 13.20 4.58 -2.53
CA GLU A 243 12.09 5.26 -1.87
C GLU A 243 10.97 4.28 -1.55
N PHE A 244 10.56 3.49 -2.55
CA PHE A 244 9.55 2.45 -2.38
C PHE A 244 9.96 1.41 -1.33
N ALA A 245 11.20 0.91 -1.37
CA ALA A 245 11.68 -0.09 -0.43
C ALA A 245 11.68 0.42 1.02
N ILE A 246 12.16 1.65 1.26
CA ILE A 246 12.18 2.28 2.59
C ILE A 246 10.75 2.55 3.08
N LEU A 247 9.88 3.05 2.20
CA LEU A 247 8.49 3.31 2.54
C LEU A 247 7.77 2.02 2.95
N CYS A 248 7.98 0.93 2.21
CA CYS A 248 7.43 -0.39 2.51
C CYS A 248 7.90 -0.91 3.88
N LEU A 249 9.20 -0.81 4.18
CA LEU A 249 9.76 -1.22 5.47
C LEU A 249 9.20 -0.36 6.62
N TYR A 250 9.04 0.95 6.37
CA TYR A 250 8.45 1.86 7.34
C TYR A 250 6.99 1.50 7.65
N THR A 251 6.17 1.23 6.63
CA THR A 251 4.76 0.86 6.83
C THR A 251 4.61 -0.46 7.56
N THR A 252 5.43 -1.47 7.24
CA THR A 252 5.43 -2.76 7.96
C THR A 252 5.82 -2.58 9.42
N CYS A 253 6.68 -1.60 9.74
CA CYS A 253 7.08 -1.29 11.10
C CYS A 253 5.99 -0.53 11.88
N ILE A 254 5.37 0.50 11.31
CA ILE A 254 4.47 1.40 12.05
C ILE A 254 3.03 0.86 12.20
N VAL A 255 2.52 0.14 11.18
CA VAL A 255 1.12 -0.32 11.15
C VAL A 255 0.76 -1.26 12.31
N PRO A 256 1.61 -2.23 12.72
CA PRO A 256 1.31 -3.07 13.87
C PRO A 256 1.13 -2.29 15.18
N PHE A 257 1.94 -1.25 15.40
CA PHE A 257 1.79 -0.36 16.56
C PHE A 257 0.46 0.40 16.51
N VAL A 258 0.11 0.95 15.34
CA VAL A 258 -1.17 1.65 15.16
C VAL A 258 -2.35 0.73 15.49
N ILE A 259 -2.34 -0.50 14.96
CA ILE A 259 -3.40 -1.48 15.25
C ILE A 259 -3.42 -1.85 16.74
N ALA A 260 -2.28 -2.10 17.37
CA ALA A 260 -2.24 -2.40 18.81
C ALA A 260 -2.76 -1.24 19.66
N THR A 261 -2.43 0.00 19.32
CA THR A 261 -2.99 1.18 19.98
C THR A 261 -4.50 1.26 19.76
N CYS A 262 -5.00 1.00 18.55
CA CYS A 262 -6.44 0.93 18.29
C CYS A 262 -7.13 -0.15 19.12
N THR A 263 -6.56 -1.36 19.21
CA THR A 263 -7.08 -2.46 20.05
C THR A 263 -7.08 -2.08 21.53
N ALA A 264 -6.02 -1.43 22.02
CA ALA A 264 -5.95 -0.98 23.41
C ALA A 264 -7.00 0.10 23.69
N ILE A 265 -7.18 1.07 22.79
CA ILE A 265 -8.24 2.08 22.90
C ILE A 265 -9.61 1.40 22.94
N GLN A 266 -9.90 0.48 22.02
CA GLN A 266 -11.17 -0.27 22.00
C GLN A 266 -11.45 -1.02 23.30
N TYR A 267 -10.41 -1.59 23.93
CA TYR A 267 -10.54 -2.30 25.21
C TYR A 267 -10.99 -1.37 26.35
N TYR A 268 -10.44 -0.15 26.42
CA TYR A 268 -10.83 0.83 27.44
C TYR A 268 -12.16 1.55 27.14
N LEU A 269 -12.76 1.34 25.97
CA LEU A 269 -14.07 1.92 25.65
C LEU A 269 -15.20 1.12 26.32
N PRO A 270 -16.27 1.79 26.76
CA PRO A 270 -17.44 1.11 27.35
C PRO A 270 -18.14 0.16 26.38
N ASN A 271 -17.92 0.32 25.07
CA ASN A 271 -18.49 -0.51 24.02
C ASN A 271 -17.62 -1.73 23.65
N HIS A 272 -16.60 -2.07 24.45
CA HIS A 272 -15.66 -3.15 24.13
C HIS A 272 -16.32 -4.53 23.91
N ASP A 273 -17.47 -4.79 24.55
CA ASP A 273 -18.24 -6.04 24.40
C ASP A 273 -18.81 -6.24 22.98
N TYR A 274 -18.98 -5.16 22.21
CA TYR A 274 -19.54 -5.21 20.86
C TYR A 274 -18.50 -5.46 19.76
N TYR A 275 -17.21 -5.41 20.09
CA TYR A 275 -16.14 -5.67 19.12
C TYR A 275 -15.69 -7.12 19.22
N LEU A 276 -15.76 -7.86 18.10
CA LEU A 276 -15.38 -9.27 18.06
C LEU A 276 -13.93 -9.52 18.50
N GLN A 277 -13.06 -8.52 18.31
CA GLN A 277 -11.64 -8.57 18.66
C GLN A 277 -11.37 -8.35 20.14
N THR A 278 -12.29 -7.74 20.89
CA THR A 278 -12.16 -7.40 22.33
C THR A 278 -13.18 -8.12 23.23
N LYS A 279 -14.19 -8.78 22.65
CA LYS A 279 -15.24 -9.49 23.37
C LYS A 279 -14.68 -10.62 24.25
N GLY A 280 -14.90 -10.52 25.56
CA GLY A 280 -14.48 -11.54 26.53
C GLY A 280 -12.96 -11.65 26.73
N LEU A 281 -12.20 -10.60 26.44
CA LEU A 281 -10.76 -10.56 26.69
C LEU A 281 -10.44 -10.18 28.13
N ASP A 282 -9.70 -11.06 28.81
CA ASP A 282 -9.10 -10.74 30.11
C ASP A 282 -7.93 -9.74 29.98
N ASP A 283 -7.69 -8.95 31.02
CA ASP A 283 -6.52 -8.04 31.14
C ASP A 283 -5.19 -8.73 30.79
N THR A 284 -5.04 -9.99 31.21
CA THR A 284 -3.84 -10.80 30.96
C THR A 284 -3.61 -11.08 29.48
N SER A 285 -4.70 -11.28 28.73
CA SER A 285 -4.68 -11.57 27.30
C SER A 285 -4.39 -10.31 26.48
N VAL A 286 -4.89 -9.15 26.91
CA VAL A 286 -4.54 -7.85 26.31
C VAL A 286 -3.04 -7.57 26.47
N ILE A 287 -2.50 -7.77 27.67
CA ILE A 287 -1.06 -7.61 27.94
C ILE A 287 -0.23 -8.61 27.12
N ALA A 288 -0.71 -9.85 26.92
CA ALA A 288 -0.06 -10.82 26.06
C ALA A 288 -0.03 -10.37 24.58
N LYS A 289 -1.16 -9.93 24.03
CA LYS A 289 -1.24 -9.38 22.66
C LYS A 289 -0.32 -8.17 22.49
N ALA A 290 -0.32 -7.23 23.45
CA ALA A 290 0.54 -6.06 23.43
C ALA A 290 2.04 -6.43 23.44
N ARG A 291 2.44 -7.42 24.24
CA ARG A 291 3.83 -7.91 24.27
C ARG A 291 4.26 -8.51 22.93
N VAL A 292 3.42 -9.33 22.31
CA VAL A 292 3.72 -9.92 20.99
C VAL A 292 3.91 -8.83 19.95
N VAL A 293 3.03 -7.82 19.92
CA VAL A 293 3.17 -6.69 18.99
C VAL A 293 4.42 -5.86 19.29
N LEU A 294 4.77 -5.64 20.56
CA LEU A 294 5.98 -4.90 20.92
C LEU A 294 7.25 -5.63 20.45
N ILE A 295 7.34 -6.94 20.66
CA ILE A 295 8.47 -7.75 20.18
C ILE A 295 8.56 -7.69 18.66
N LEU A 296 7.45 -7.87 17.95
CA LEU A 296 7.40 -7.74 16.50
C LEU A 296 7.81 -6.35 16.03
N GLY A 297 7.32 -5.32 16.69
CA GLY A 297 7.65 -3.93 16.40
C GLY A 297 9.15 -3.66 16.54
N VAL A 298 9.80 -4.20 17.58
CA VAL A 298 11.26 -4.12 17.73
C VAL A 298 11.98 -4.85 16.60
N VAL A 299 11.54 -6.07 16.25
CA VAL A 299 12.14 -6.83 15.14
C VAL A 299 12.01 -6.08 13.82
N GLN A 300 10.84 -5.54 13.50
CA GLN A 300 10.60 -4.77 12.29
C GLN A 300 11.37 -3.45 12.29
N PHE A 301 11.50 -2.80 13.44
CA PHE A 301 12.33 -1.60 13.58
C PHE A 301 13.80 -1.90 13.32
N LEU A 302 14.33 -3.01 13.86
CA LEU A 302 15.70 -3.45 13.56
C LEU A 302 15.87 -3.77 12.07
N LEU A 303 14.89 -4.43 11.45
CA LEU A 303 14.89 -4.71 10.01
C LEU A 303 14.93 -3.40 9.20
N LEU A 304 14.13 -2.42 9.59
CA LEU A 304 14.12 -1.08 8.99
C LEU A 304 15.49 -0.39 9.13
N GLN A 305 16.11 -0.43 10.32
CA GLN A 305 17.43 0.18 10.56
C GLN A 305 18.54 -0.50 9.75
N VAL A 306 18.61 -1.83 9.74
CA VAL A 306 19.64 -2.58 9.01
C VAL A 306 19.54 -2.33 7.50
N ASN A 307 18.32 -2.36 6.97
CA ASN A 307 18.08 -2.11 5.55
C ASN A 307 18.29 -0.62 5.21
N GLY A 308 17.79 0.30 6.02
CA GLY A 308 17.98 1.74 5.85
C GLY A 308 19.46 2.13 5.84
N PHE A 309 20.25 1.60 6.78
CA PHE A 309 21.70 1.82 6.84
C PHE A 309 22.43 1.22 5.64
N THR A 310 22.02 0.04 5.19
CA THR A 310 22.57 -0.60 3.98
C THR A 310 22.30 0.24 2.74
N LEU A 311 21.11 0.85 2.61
CA LEU A 311 20.78 1.77 1.52
C LEU A 311 21.55 3.09 1.62
N GLN A 312 21.64 3.67 2.82
CA GLN A 312 22.41 4.89 3.06
C GLN A 312 23.89 4.73 2.67
N ARG A 313 24.51 3.60 3.01
CA ARG A 313 25.88 3.30 2.59
C ARG A 313 26.05 3.15 1.07
N ARG A 314 25.00 2.76 0.35
CA ARG A 314 25.05 2.55 -1.11
C ARG A 314 24.74 3.80 -1.91
N LEU A 315 23.82 4.63 -1.42
CA LEU A 315 23.33 5.82 -2.12
C LEU A 315 23.96 7.12 -1.63
N GLY A 316 24.56 7.14 -0.44
CA GLY A 316 25.10 8.36 0.17
C GLY A 316 24.05 9.32 0.73
N ILE A 317 22.75 8.96 0.66
CA ILE A 317 21.63 9.78 1.15
C ILE A 317 21.20 9.27 2.53
N SER A 318 20.94 10.19 3.46
CA SER A 318 20.37 9.84 4.77
C SER A 318 18.99 9.19 4.62
N MET A 319 18.79 8.06 5.29
CA MET A 319 17.53 7.32 5.31
C MET A 319 16.34 8.19 5.73
N LEU A 320 16.52 9.00 6.79
CA LEU A 320 15.46 9.85 7.31
C LEU A 320 15.08 10.97 6.33
N HIS A 321 16.05 11.44 5.55
CA HIS A 321 15.80 12.44 4.53
C HIS A 321 14.95 11.85 3.39
N LEU A 322 15.28 10.63 2.93
CA LEU A 322 14.49 9.95 1.90
C LEU A 322 13.07 9.65 2.38
N LEU A 323 12.93 9.14 3.60
CA LEU A 323 11.62 8.85 4.18
C LEU A 323 10.81 10.13 4.39
N GLY A 324 11.44 11.19 4.90
CA GLY A 324 10.80 12.49 5.10
C GLY A 324 10.32 13.11 3.79
N PHE A 325 11.15 13.07 2.74
CA PHE A 325 10.78 13.53 1.40
C PHE A 325 9.55 12.80 0.83
N VAL A 326 9.55 11.47 0.90
CA VAL A 326 8.45 10.65 0.37
C VAL A 326 7.16 10.86 1.15
N LEU A 327 7.26 10.94 2.48
CA LEU A 327 6.11 11.23 3.33
C LEU A 327 5.55 12.62 3.03
N ASP A 328 6.40 13.64 2.96
CA ASP A 328 5.99 15.04 2.71
C ASP A 328 5.26 15.21 1.38
N HIS A 329 5.81 14.66 0.28
CA HIS A 329 5.16 14.68 -1.03
C HIS A 329 3.86 13.88 -1.09
N GLY A 330 3.70 12.86 -0.25
CA GLY A 330 2.53 11.98 -0.25
C GLY A 330 1.51 12.25 0.86
N MET A 331 1.76 13.20 1.77
CA MET A 331 1.10 13.24 3.09
C MET A 331 -0.43 13.15 3.03
N ILE A 332 -1.07 13.87 2.11
CA ILE A 332 -2.54 13.89 2.00
C ILE A 332 -3.08 12.51 1.59
N ILE A 333 -2.43 11.87 0.62
CA ILE A 333 -2.81 10.54 0.11
C ILE A 333 -2.54 9.49 1.18
N VAL A 334 -1.39 9.59 1.86
CA VAL A 334 -0.99 8.73 2.98
C VAL A 334 -2.04 8.77 4.09
N GLN A 335 -2.34 9.98 4.59
CA GLN A 335 -3.26 10.19 5.70
C GLN A 335 -4.66 9.70 5.35
N SER A 336 -5.16 10.03 4.15
CA SER A 336 -6.49 9.64 3.72
C SER A 336 -6.63 8.11 3.61
N ASN A 337 -5.67 7.44 2.97
CA ASN A 337 -5.71 5.98 2.81
C ASN A 337 -5.52 5.26 4.14
N LEU A 338 -4.61 5.72 5.00
CA LEU A 338 -4.39 5.14 6.31
C LEU A 338 -5.62 5.29 7.21
N PHE A 339 -6.21 6.49 7.23
CA PHE A 339 -7.45 6.77 7.96
C PHE A 339 -8.59 5.86 7.49
N LEU A 340 -8.83 5.77 6.17
CA LEU A 340 -9.86 4.91 5.61
C LEU A 340 -9.64 3.43 5.95
N SER A 341 -8.39 2.96 5.87
CA SER A 341 -8.04 1.57 6.15
C SER A 341 -8.26 1.20 7.62
N ILE A 342 -7.83 2.06 8.55
CA ILE A 342 -8.03 1.86 9.99
C ILE A 342 -9.52 1.92 10.33
N PHE A 343 -10.21 2.96 9.86
CA PHE A 343 -11.61 3.17 10.18
C PHE A 343 -12.49 2.03 9.65
N TYR A 344 -12.25 1.59 8.42
CA TYR A 344 -12.92 0.42 7.85
C TYR A 344 -12.67 -0.83 8.71
N ASN A 345 -11.44 -1.09 9.12
CA ASN A 345 -11.10 -2.26 9.94
C ASN A 345 -11.84 -2.27 11.28
N ILE A 346 -11.84 -1.12 11.97
CA ILE A 346 -12.53 -0.93 13.25
C ILE A 346 -14.04 -1.14 13.07
N GLN A 347 -14.64 -0.49 12.06
CA GLN A 347 -16.07 -0.61 11.81
C GLN A 347 -16.48 -2.03 11.43
N ASN A 348 -15.67 -2.74 10.64
CA ASN A 348 -15.98 -4.11 10.23
C ASN A 348 -15.85 -5.13 11.36
N SER A 349 -15.21 -4.75 12.47
CA SER A 349 -15.07 -5.61 13.66
C SER A 349 -16.23 -5.51 14.65
N LEU A 350 -17.21 -4.62 14.40
CA LEU A 350 -18.40 -4.42 15.24
C LEU A 350 -19.47 -5.48 14.97
N GLU A 351 -19.92 -6.19 16.01
CA GLU A 351 -21.04 -7.14 15.93
C GLU A 351 -22.33 -6.52 15.36
N PRO A 352 -22.72 -5.28 15.72
CA PRO A 352 -23.87 -4.62 15.10
C PRO A 352 -23.76 -4.41 13.57
N ASN A 353 -22.55 -4.41 13.01
CA ASN A 353 -22.31 -4.34 11.57
C ASN A 353 -22.32 -5.73 10.91
N GLY A 354 -22.80 -6.75 11.62
CA GLY A 354 -22.87 -8.12 11.14
C GLY A 354 -21.51 -8.82 11.09
N ALA A 355 -20.60 -8.48 12.01
CA ALA A 355 -19.31 -9.15 12.18
C ALA A 355 -19.43 -10.58 12.75
N ASP A 356 -20.49 -11.32 12.42
CA ASP A 356 -20.57 -12.76 12.67
C ASP A 356 -20.01 -13.51 11.46
N PHE A 357 -18.67 -13.58 11.40
CA PHE A 357 -17.97 -14.29 10.35
C PHE A 357 -18.31 -15.79 10.34
N SER A 358 -18.85 -16.34 11.43
CA SER A 358 -19.26 -17.75 11.49
C SER A 358 -20.37 -18.12 10.49
N GLN A 359 -21.07 -17.11 9.95
CA GLN A 359 -22.25 -17.20 9.09
C GLN A 359 -23.41 -18.00 9.71
N ARG A 360 -23.33 -18.32 11.01
CA ARG A 360 -24.38 -19.08 11.69
C ARG A 360 -25.52 -18.21 12.16
N PHE A 361 -25.31 -16.88 12.25
CA PHE A 361 -26.29 -15.86 12.65
C PHE A 361 -27.34 -16.47 13.57
N SER A 362 -26.98 -16.68 14.83
CA SER A 362 -27.81 -17.44 15.77
C SER A 362 -29.27 -16.96 15.81
N TRP A 363 -29.49 -15.66 15.58
CA TRP A 363 -30.79 -15.01 15.51
C TRP A 363 -31.61 -15.33 14.23
N LEU A 364 -30.98 -15.75 13.13
CA LEU A 364 -31.63 -16.24 11.90
C LEU A 364 -32.10 -17.69 12.04
N ASN A 365 -31.44 -18.47 12.90
CA ASN A 365 -31.74 -19.89 13.16
C ASN A 365 -32.58 -20.12 14.44
N SER A 366 -32.75 -19.10 15.27
CA SER A 366 -33.77 -19.11 16.32
C SER A 366 -35.12 -18.84 15.67
N THR A 367 -35.84 -19.90 15.32
CA THR A 367 -37.30 -19.79 15.12
C THR A 367 -37.95 -19.30 16.42
N PRO A 368 -38.97 -18.43 16.33
CA PRO A 368 -39.62 -17.83 17.50
C PRO A 368 -40.22 -18.85 18.47
#